data_AF-A0AAW5SE93-F1
#
_entry.id   AF-A0AAW5SE93-F1
#
_cell.length_a   1.000
_cell.length_b   1.000
_cell.length_c   1.000
_cell.angle_alpha   90.00
_cell.angle_beta   90.00
_cell.angle_gamma   90.00
#
_symmetry.space_group_name_H-M   'P 1'
#
loop_
_entity.id
_entity.type
_entity.pdbx_description
1 polymer ?
#
loop_
_entity_poly.entity_id
_entity_poly.type
_entity_poly.pdbx_seq_one_letter_code
_entity_poly.pdbx_strand_id
1 'polypeptide(L)'
;MIASHRFAKSGTVSRLHRWTGTVLAAGALGVAAVAGSGTAAALSSEDDMFLSEISADGIAYDTPKAAIGTAHDVCSRLDGGADPVDLGLEILDDTDLTVDQVATFVVASVDHYCPRHVVLFG
;
A
#
# COMPACT_ATOMS: atom_id res chain seq x y z
N MET A 1 -28.97 -9.75 -16.10
CA MET A 1 -27.77 -9.71 -16.96
C MET A 1 -27.79 -8.38 -17.69
N ILE A 2 -27.15 -7.35 -17.14
CA ILE A 2 -27.11 -6.01 -17.75
C ILE A 2 -25.70 -5.85 -18.31
N ALA A 3 -25.65 -5.91 -19.64
CA ALA A 3 -24.43 -5.75 -20.42
C ALA A 3 -24.01 -4.28 -20.47
N SER A 4 -22.71 -4.12 -20.32
CA SER A 4 -21.90 -2.93 -20.37
C SER A 4 -22.01 -2.12 -21.68
N HIS A 5 -21.45 -0.91 -21.59
CA HIS A 5 -20.91 -0.07 -22.67
C HIS A 5 -21.87 0.96 -23.28
N ARG A 6 -21.60 2.24 -22.99
CA ARG A 6 -20.82 3.12 -23.88
C ARG A 6 -20.66 4.51 -23.24
N PHE A 7 -19.55 4.74 -22.56
CA PHE A 7 -19.12 6.08 -22.20
C PHE A 7 -18.66 6.80 -23.48
N ALA A 8 -19.46 7.79 -23.88
CA ALA A 8 -19.28 8.56 -25.09
C ALA A 8 -18.10 9.54 -24.96
N LYS A 9 -17.08 9.31 -25.80
CA LYS A 9 -16.42 10.27 -26.69
C LYS A 9 -16.42 11.76 -26.27
N SER A 10 -15.23 12.19 -25.86
CA SER A 10 -14.49 13.37 -26.34
C SER A 10 -15.22 14.72 -26.41
N GLY A 11 -14.85 15.62 -25.48
CA GLY A 11 -15.13 17.05 -25.55
C GLY A 11 -13.94 17.89 -25.11
N THR A 12 -13.19 18.37 -26.11
CA THR A 12 -12.72 19.76 -26.22
C THR A 12 -11.66 20.30 -25.25
N VAL A 13 -10.43 20.32 -25.73
CA VAL A 13 -9.38 21.30 -25.37
C VAL A 13 -9.86 22.71 -25.76
N SER A 14 -9.89 23.68 -24.83
CA SER A 14 -9.33 25.05 -25.01
C SER A 14 -9.89 26.10 -24.04
N ARG A 15 -8.94 26.75 -23.34
CA ARG A 15 -8.82 28.20 -23.08
C ARG A 15 -9.93 28.98 -22.33
N LEU A 16 -9.49 29.49 -21.16
CA LEU A 16 -9.74 30.83 -20.59
C LEU A 16 -11.19 31.36 -20.49
N HIS A 17 -11.75 31.36 -19.27
CA HIS A 17 -12.25 32.57 -18.58
C HIS A 17 -12.73 32.15 -17.19
N ARG A 18 -11.95 32.39 -16.12
CA ARG A 18 -12.06 33.54 -15.20
C ARG A 18 -13.36 33.48 -14.37
N TRP A 19 -13.16 33.52 -13.04
CA TRP A 19 -14.10 33.86 -11.95
C TRP A 19 -14.54 32.71 -11.02
N THR A 20 -14.04 32.87 -9.79
CA THR A 20 -14.61 32.52 -8.47
C THR A 20 -14.61 31.06 -8.00
N GLY A 21 -13.85 30.83 -6.93
CA GLY A 21 -13.98 29.66 -6.08
C GLY A 21 -12.65 29.29 -5.43
N THR A 22 -12.22 30.02 -4.41
CA THR A 22 -11.10 29.63 -3.55
C THR A 22 -11.45 28.32 -2.84
N VAL A 23 -10.82 27.21 -3.23
CA VAL A 23 -10.72 26.02 -2.39
C VAL A 23 -9.25 25.81 -2.07
N LEU A 24 -9.00 25.79 -0.77
CA LEU A 24 -7.71 25.63 -0.13
C LEU A 24 -7.12 24.23 -0.41
N ALA A 25 -5.86 24.24 -0.86
CA ALA A 25 -4.79 23.27 -0.64
C ALA A 25 -5.13 21.82 -0.20
N ALA A 26 -4.69 20.87 -1.01
CA ALA A 26 -3.98 19.67 -0.54
C ALA A 26 -3.04 19.21 -1.66
N GLY A 27 -1.77 18.96 -1.33
CA GLY A 27 -0.69 18.78 -2.30
C GLY A 27 -0.91 17.62 -3.27
N ALA A 28 -0.88 17.92 -4.57
CA ALA A 28 -0.61 16.91 -5.58
C ALA A 28 0.91 16.70 -5.63
N LEU A 29 1.43 15.76 -4.83
CA LEU A 29 2.72 15.15 -5.16
C LEU A 29 2.49 14.30 -6.40
N GLY A 30 2.73 14.91 -7.56
CA GLY A 30 2.68 14.24 -8.84
C GLY A 30 3.72 13.14 -8.87
N VAL A 31 3.26 11.89 -9.00
CA VAL A 31 4.09 10.73 -9.25
C VAL A 31 4.78 10.93 -10.60
N ALA A 32 6.03 11.37 -10.57
CA ALA A 32 6.90 11.35 -11.74
C ALA A 32 7.22 9.88 -12.03
N ALA A 33 6.58 9.34 -13.07
CA ALA A 33 6.89 8.03 -13.62
C ALA A 33 8.37 7.99 -14.03
N VAL A 34 9.21 7.33 -13.22
CA VAL A 34 10.60 7.07 -13.61
C VAL A 34 10.61 5.85 -14.52
N ALA A 35 10.69 6.09 -15.82
CA ALA A 35 11.16 5.08 -16.76
C ALA A 35 12.67 4.93 -16.54
N GLY A 36 13.07 3.92 -15.77
CA GLY A 36 14.46 3.63 -15.44
C GLY A 36 14.82 2.19 -15.80
N SER A 37 15.49 2.03 -16.94
CA SER A 37 16.15 0.81 -17.38
C SER A 37 17.19 0.35 -16.36
N GLY A 38 17.06 -0.90 -15.88
CA GLY A 38 18.09 -1.69 -15.20
C GLY A 38 18.63 -1.09 -13.91
N THR A 39 18.04 -1.43 -12.76
CA THR A 39 18.48 -0.90 -11.46
C THR A 39 18.35 -1.96 -10.38
N ALA A 40 19.35 -2.04 -9.50
CA ALA A 40 19.18 -2.64 -8.18
C ALA A 40 17.88 -2.08 -7.60
N ALA A 41 16.98 -2.95 -7.12
CA ALA A 41 15.69 -2.54 -6.60
C ALA A 41 15.90 -1.56 -5.44
N ALA A 42 15.88 -0.27 -5.74
CA ALA A 42 15.94 0.78 -4.75
C ALA A 42 14.65 0.71 -3.95
N LEU A 43 14.77 0.67 -2.62
CA LEU A 43 13.61 0.75 -1.74
C LEU A 43 12.89 2.08 -2.01
N SER A 44 11.58 2.01 -2.08
CA SER A 44 10.76 3.22 -2.13
C SER A 44 10.77 3.93 -0.77
N SER A 45 10.30 5.18 -0.73
CA SER A 45 10.19 5.91 0.54
C SER A 45 9.21 5.23 1.51
N GLU A 46 8.20 4.53 0.98
CA GLU A 46 7.23 3.78 1.78
C GLU A 46 7.87 2.50 2.36
N ASP A 47 8.70 1.82 1.57
CA ASP A 47 9.45 0.65 2.03
C ASP A 47 10.36 0.98 3.20
N ASP A 48 11.02 2.14 3.16
CA ASP A 48 11.88 2.59 4.27
C ASP A 48 11.05 2.93 5.52
N MET A 49 9.89 3.57 5.36
CA MET A 49 8.97 3.87 6.46
C MET A 49 8.43 2.60 7.13
N PHE A 50 7.95 1.65 6.34
CA PHE A 50 7.48 0.35 6.82
C PHE A 50 8.57 -0.39 7.60
N LEU A 51 9.78 -0.50 7.02
CA LEU A 51 10.90 -1.18 7.69
C LEU A 51 11.33 -0.48 8.97
N SER A 52 11.32 0.86 8.99
CA SER A 52 11.63 1.63 10.18
C SER A 52 10.59 1.45 11.29
N GLU A 53 9.31 1.35 10.92
CA GLU A 53 8.21 1.14 11.88
C GLU A 53 8.32 -0.24 12.53
N ILE A 54 8.37 -1.31 11.73
CA ILE A 54 8.44 -2.67 12.29
C ILE A 54 9.73 -2.87 13.11
N SER A 55 10.83 -2.24 12.72
CA SER A 55 12.08 -2.27 13.49
C SER A 55 11.95 -1.54 14.83
N ALA A 56 11.21 -0.43 14.88
CA ALA A 56 10.97 0.32 16.12
C ALA A 56 10.12 -0.49 17.12
N ASP A 57 9.22 -1.34 16.62
CA ASP A 57 8.44 -2.30 17.41
C ASP A 57 9.19 -3.61 17.72
N GLY A 58 10.47 -3.69 17.34
CA GLY A 58 11.34 -4.83 17.65
C GLY A 58 11.09 -6.06 16.78
N ILE A 59 10.40 -5.91 15.66
CA ILE A 59 10.17 -6.99 14.69
C ILE A 59 11.43 -7.17 13.85
N ALA A 60 12.12 -8.29 14.04
CA ALA A 60 13.29 -8.64 13.24
C ALA A 60 12.89 -9.25 11.89
N TYR A 61 13.71 -9.02 10.88
CA TYR A 61 13.55 -9.61 9.55
C TYR A 61 14.90 -10.00 8.96
N ASP A 62 14.95 -11.09 8.19
CA ASP A 62 16.20 -11.58 7.57
C ASP A 62 16.73 -10.61 6.51
N THR A 63 15.84 -10.14 5.64
CA THR A 63 16.18 -9.17 4.60
C THR A 63 15.04 -8.17 4.39
N PRO A 64 15.35 -6.90 4.08
CA PRO A 64 14.34 -5.90 3.73
C PRO A 64 13.38 -6.38 2.64
N LYS A 65 13.92 -7.05 1.63
CA LYS A 65 13.15 -7.53 0.47
C LYS A 65 12.16 -8.63 0.84
N ALA A 66 12.52 -9.51 1.78
CA ALA A 66 11.62 -10.54 2.28
C ALA A 66 10.47 -9.92 3.08
N ALA A 67 10.77 -9.01 4.02
CA ALA A 67 9.77 -8.32 4.82
C ALA A 67 8.75 -7.56 3.96
N ILE A 68 9.23 -6.76 2.99
CA ILE A 68 8.36 -6.03 2.06
C ILE A 68 7.54 -7.00 1.19
N GLY A 69 8.14 -8.10 0.74
CA GLY A 69 7.44 -9.12 -0.03
C GLY A 69 6.28 -9.74 0.75
N THR A 70 6.52 -10.11 2.01
CA THR A 70 5.48 -10.65 2.90
C THR A 70 4.40 -9.60 3.20
N ALA A 71 4.77 -8.34 3.41
CA ALA A 71 3.83 -7.25 3.64
C ALA A 71 2.88 -7.01 2.45
N HIS A 72 3.40 -7.11 1.22
CA HIS A 72 2.54 -7.08 0.03
C HIS A 72 1.67 -8.33 -0.12
N ASP A 73 2.16 -9.50 0.27
CA ASP A 73 1.38 -10.74 0.25
C ASP A 73 0.19 -10.68 1.21
N VAL A 74 0.36 -10.03 2.38
CA VAL A 74 -0.74 -9.73 3.30
C VAL A 74 -1.88 -9.02 2.57
N CYS A 75 -1.58 -7.94 1.84
CA CYS A 75 -2.60 -7.23 1.07
C CYS A 75 -3.27 -8.10 0.01
N SER A 76 -2.48 -8.89 -0.73
CA SER A 76 -2.97 -9.80 -1.78
C SER A 76 -3.97 -10.82 -1.21
N ARG A 77 -3.65 -11.39 -0.04
CA ARG A 77 -4.49 -12.39 0.63
C ARG A 77 -5.76 -11.77 1.22
N LEU A 78 -5.65 -10.59 1.84
CA LEU A 78 -6.82 -9.86 2.35
C LEU A 78 -7.76 -9.44 1.21
N ASP A 79 -7.24 -8.96 0.08
CA ASP A 79 -8.03 -8.68 -1.12
C ASP A 79 -8.67 -9.95 -1.72
N GLY A 80 -8.02 -11.10 -1.55
CA GLY A 80 -8.56 -12.42 -1.87
C GLY A 80 -9.64 -12.92 -0.90
N GLY A 81 -9.89 -12.20 0.20
CA GLY A 81 -10.87 -12.57 1.23
C GLY A 81 -10.34 -13.56 2.27
N ALA A 82 -9.02 -13.68 2.42
CA ALA A 82 -8.41 -14.45 3.50
C ALA A 82 -8.77 -13.84 4.87
N ASP A 83 -8.90 -14.69 5.88
CA ASP A 83 -9.09 -14.24 7.25
C ASP A 83 -7.76 -13.70 7.81
N PRO A 84 -7.74 -12.49 8.40
CA PRO A 84 -6.52 -11.87 8.91
C PRO A 84 -5.90 -12.65 10.09
N VAL A 85 -6.70 -13.39 10.85
CA VAL A 85 -6.21 -14.21 11.96
C VAL A 85 -5.47 -15.43 11.40
N ASP A 86 -6.06 -16.14 10.44
CA ASP A 86 -5.40 -17.29 9.79
C ASP A 86 -4.09 -16.86 9.11
N LEU A 87 -4.09 -15.70 8.46
CA LEU A 87 -2.90 -15.11 7.87
C LEU A 87 -1.81 -14.81 8.92
N GLY A 88 -2.20 -14.18 10.04
CA GLY A 88 -1.28 -13.92 11.14
C GLY A 88 -0.71 -15.21 11.72
N LEU A 89 -1.53 -16.25 11.89
CA LEU A 89 -1.06 -17.55 12.35
C LEU A 89 -0.07 -18.21 11.37
N GLU A 90 -0.26 -18.04 10.07
CA GLU A 90 0.68 -18.53 9.06
C GLU A 90 2.04 -17.80 9.16
N ILE A 91 2.02 -16.46 9.29
CA ILE A 91 3.25 -15.66 9.51
C ILE A 91 3.92 -16.06 10.82
N LEU A 92 3.15 -16.34 11.87
CA LEU A 92 3.66 -16.80 13.16
C LEU A 92 4.35 -18.16 13.08
N ASP A 93 3.85 -19.08 12.24
CA ASP A 93 4.45 -20.41 12.07
C ASP A 93 5.76 -20.35 11.26
N ASP A 94 5.84 -19.40 10.32
CA ASP A 94 6.99 -19.21 9.42
C ASP A 94 8.09 -18.28 9.99
N THR A 95 7.87 -17.65 11.15
CA THR A 95 8.80 -16.67 11.74
C THR A 95 9.03 -16.88 13.24
N ASP A 96 10.16 -16.39 13.77
CA ASP A 96 10.43 -16.38 15.22
C ASP A 96 9.76 -15.20 15.96
N LEU A 97 8.71 -14.61 15.37
CA LEU A 97 8.00 -13.48 15.95
C LEU A 97 7.03 -13.91 17.04
N THR A 98 6.73 -13.01 17.97
CA THR A 98 5.63 -13.19 18.92
C THR A 98 4.28 -12.86 18.27
N VAL A 99 3.19 -13.35 18.86
CA VAL A 99 1.81 -13.06 18.39
C VAL A 99 1.56 -11.55 18.27
N ASP A 100 2.05 -10.77 19.24
CA ASP A 100 1.93 -9.31 19.26
C ASP A 100 2.71 -8.66 18.10
N GLN A 101 3.95 -9.10 17.89
CA GLN A 101 4.78 -8.64 16.77
C GLN A 101 4.18 -8.99 15.41
N VAL A 102 3.56 -10.15 15.26
CA VAL A 102 2.86 -10.53 14.04
C VAL A 102 1.63 -9.65 13.81
N ALA A 103 0.85 -9.37 14.86
CA ALA A 103 -0.29 -8.46 14.75
C ALA A 103 0.16 -7.06 14.30
N THR A 104 1.22 -6.52 14.92
CA THR A 104 1.82 -5.25 14.52
C THR A 104 2.33 -5.28 13.08
N PHE A 105 3.00 -6.36 12.67
CA PHE A 105 3.46 -6.53 11.29
C PHE A 105 2.30 -6.47 10.29
N VAL A 106 1.19 -7.18 10.56
CA VAL A 106 0.01 -7.19 9.68
C VAL A 106 -0.64 -5.81 9.63
N VAL A 107 -0.78 -5.12 10.77
CA VAL A 107 -1.33 -3.76 10.82
C VAL A 107 -0.48 -2.77 10.03
N ALA A 108 0.83 -2.77 10.24
CA ALA A 108 1.77 -1.92 9.49
C ALA A 108 1.71 -2.25 7.99
N SER A 109 1.64 -3.54 7.61
CA SER A 109 1.48 -3.94 6.22
C SER A 109 0.21 -3.35 5.59
N VAL A 110 -0.89 -3.33 6.35
CA VAL A 110 -2.17 -2.76 5.90
C VAL A 110 -2.10 -1.25 5.74
N ASP A 111 -1.48 -0.55 6.68
CA ASP A 111 -1.36 0.92 6.66
C ASP A 111 -0.52 1.41 5.46
N HIS A 112 0.63 0.77 5.22
CA HIS A 112 1.57 1.18 4.17
C HIS A 112 1.19 0.66 2.77
N TYR A 113 0.64 -0.55 2.67
CA TYR A 113 0.52 -1.23 1.38
C TYR A 113 -0.91 -1.59 0.96
N CYS A 114 -1.89 -1.57 1.86
CA CYS A 114 -3.26 -2.00 1.57
C CYS A 114 -4.26 -0.82 1.58
N PRO A 115 -4.24 0.11 0.60
CA PRO A 115 -5.08 1.32 0.59
C PRO A 115 -6.59 1.04 0.58
N ARG A 116 -7.00 -0.20 0.27
CA ARG A 116 -8.39 -0.65 0.34
C ARG A 116 -8.84 -1.12 1.73
N HIS A 117 -7.90 -1.40 2.63
CA HIS A 117 -8.13 -2.02 3.95
C HIS A 117 -7.73 -1.11 5.12
N VAL A 118 -7.11 0.05 4.88
CA VAL A 118 -6.76 1.06 5.90
C VAL A 118 -7.94 1.52 6.77
N VAL A 119 -9.17 1.40 6.27
CA VAL A 119 -10.41 1.77 6.99
C VAL A 119 -10.96 0.68 7.91
N LEU A 120 -10.40 -0.53 7.90
CA LEU A 120 -10.86 -1.64 8.74
C LEU A 120 -10.29 -1.60 10.17
N PHE A 121 -9.23 -0.81 10.40
CA PHE A 121 -8.50 -0.76 11.68
C PHE A 121 -8.44 0.64 12.32
N GLY A 122 -9.29 1.58 11.86
CA GLY A 122 -9.39 2.95 12.36
C GLY A 122 -10.53 3.20 13.34
#